data_AF-A0A7V9ZTG6-F1
#
_entry.id   AF-A0A7V9ZTG6-F1
#
_cell.length_a   1.000
_cell.length_b   1.000
_cell.length_c   1.000
_cell.angle_alpha   90.00
_cell.angle_beta   90.00
_cell.angle_gamma   90.00
#
_symmetry.space_group_name_H-M   'P 1'
#
loop_
_entity.id
_entity.type
_entity.pdbx_description
1 polymer ?
#
loop_
_entity_poly.entity_id
_entity_poly.type
_entity_poly.pdbx_seq_one_letter_code
_entity_poly.pdbx_strand_id
1 'polypeptide(L)'
;MIYLSYFLIALGVLFLLFFPFIPVGGNYYRGLLLIYHKYDWSGNSPVWSPRIPMLEIVWWADPFTFRHFETGYAIDGRYVYTGQRIDNSDSKTFHAISSPDHSDKHFDRFYVDKNAVRWGEVRQVKFPRLGQPPENFDAETFAPLGAGFSRDKTGVYYHINIGGGSEKNYYQRYQQNVGGNQSADIVDAETFRIIEFSRNRCRAADKNFLYHAKTCCSRGVGRIEERGTLQIIKALGAEPFEDLGCDYYKTRRGVFYRDLQIYQADAETFQVLSVAERGYCLPYAKDKNYVYYEFQLMKDADPVSFQVVETPFHFSFDRKSRFSREMNFSEFSESRERDENKKFEEEFKKWKEIQSENSAK
;
A
#
# COMPACT_ATOMS: atom_id res chain seq x y z
N MET A 1 9.47 34.58 -53.41
CA MET A 1 9.46 33.34 -52.58
C MET A 1 10.58 33.31 -51.53
N ILE A 2 11.81 33.73 -51.84
CA ILE A 2 12.94 33.71 -50.87
C ILE A 2 12.77 34.75 -49.73
N TYR A 3 12.18 35.92 -50.00
CA TYR A 3 11.96 36.93 -48.95
C TYR A 3 10.91 36.55 -47.90
N LEU A 4 9.95 35.67 -48.24
CA LEU A 4 8.90 35.24 -47.31
C LEU A 4 9.46 34.26 -46.26
N SER A 5 10.44 33.43 -46.63
CA SER A 5 11.10 32.50 -45.71
C SER A 5 12.05 33.24 -44.74
N TYR A 6 12.81 34.24 -45.20
CA TYR A 6 13.60 35.08 -44.31
C TYR A 6 12.73 35.94 -43.38
N PHE A 7 11.57 36.40 -43.84
CA PHE A 7 10.62 37.14 -43.00
C PHE A 7 10.03 36.25 -41.89
N LEU A 8 9.67 35.00 -42.19
CA LEU A 8 9.16 34.04 -41.20
C LEU A 8 10.24 33.58 -40.21
N ILE A 9 11.48 33.38 -40.66
CA ILE A 9 12.62 33.05 -39.79
C ILE A 9 12.98 34.27 -38.91
N ALA A 10 13.01 35.48 -39.47
CA ALA A 10 13.22 36.70 -38.71
C ALA A 10 12.09 36.97 -37.72
N LEU A 11 10.82 36.68 -38.07
CA LEU A 11 9.70 36.75 -37.13
C LEU A 11 9.86 35.72 -36.01
N GLY A 12 10.27 34.49 -36.31
CA GLY A 12 10.52 33.44 -35.31
C GLY A 12 11.69 33.78 -34.38
N VAL A 13 12.76 34.37 -34.91
CA VAL A 13 13.91 34.85 -34.14
C VAL A 13 13.55 36.10 -33.32
N LEU A 14 12.75 37.04 -33.86
CA LEU A 14 12.20 38.16 -33.08
C LEU A 14 11.25 37.66 -31.98
N PHE A 15 10.42 36.66 -32.26
CA PHE A 15 9.51 36.08 -31.27
C PHE A 15 10.30 35.49 -30.09
N LEU A 16 11.42 34.82 -30.37
CA LEU A 16 12.34 34.30 -29.34
C LEU A 16 13.14 35.40 -28.61
N LEU A 17 13.40 36.55 -29.26
CA LEU A 17 14.11 37.69 -28.66
C LEU A 17 13.19 38.62 -27.83
N PHE A 18 11.89 38.69 -28.12
CA PHE A 18 10.92 39.57 -27.44
C PHE A 18 9.97 38.86 -26.47
N PHE A 19 9.89 37.53 -26.51
CA PHE A 19 9.12 36.74 -25.54
C PHE A 19 10.07 35.85 -24.73
N PRO A 20 10.70 36.37 -23.66
CA PRO A 20 11.59 35.56 -22.84
C PRO A 20 10.80 34.38 -22.28
N PHE A 21 11.31 33.16 -22.49
CA PHE A 21 10.87 31.99 -21.73
C PHE A 21 11.39 32.16 -20.31
N ILE A 22 10.57 32.75 -19.45
CA ILE A 22 10.98 33.09 -18.09
C ILE A 22 10.88 31.82 -17.23
N PRO A 23 11.96 31.35 -16.61
CA PRO A 23 11.89 30.25 -15.65
C PRO A 23 10.99 30.62 -14.48
N VAL A 24 10.00 29.77 -14.16
CA VAL A 24 9.11 29.98 -13.00
C VAL A 24 9.63 29.24 -11.76
N GLY A 25 10.37 28.15 -11.96
CA GLY A 25 10.86 27.27 -10.91
C GLY A 25 10.60 25.80 -11.24
N GLY A 26 11.42 24.90 -10.69
CA GLY A 26 11.40 23.48 -11.08
C GLY A 26 11.64 23.33 -12.58
N ASN A 27 10.78 22.55 -13.25
CA ASN A 27 10.83 22.34 -14.70
C ASN A 27 9.83 23.23 -15.48
N TYR A 28 9.30 24.31 -14.88
CA TYR A 28 8.30 25.16 -15.52
C TYR A 28 8.87 26.48 -16.07
N TYR A 29 8.36 26.88 -17.23
CA TYR A 29 8.69 28.11 -17.95
C TYR A 29 7.40 28.86 -18.32
N ARG A 30 7.46 30.19 -18.33
CA ARG A 30 6.33 31.06 -18.68
C ARG A 30 6.64 31.84 -19.96
N GLY A 31 5.74 31.74 -20.92
CA GLY A 31 5.64 32.67 -22.05
C GLY A 31 4.54 33.72 -21.82
N LEU A 32 4.24 34.53 -22.82
CA LEU A 32 3.26 35.62 -22.70
C LEU A 32 1.86 35.14 -22.26
N LEU A 33 1.40 34.02 -22.81
CA LEU A 33 0.03 33.51 -22.62
C LEU A 33 -0.01 32.03 -22.22
N LEU A 34 1.14 31.38 -22.09
CA LEU A 34 1.21 29.93 -21.90
C LEU A 34 2.27 29.57 -20.85
N ILE A 35 2.01 28.45 -20.17
CA ILE A 35 2.97 27.78 -19.30
C ILE A 35 3.48 26.54 -20.01
N TYR A 36 4.77 26.30 -19.87
CA TYR A 36 5.47 25.16 -20.44
C TYR A 36 6.13 24.35 -19.33
N HIS A 37 6.11 23.03 -19.45
CA HIS A 37 6.83 22.12 -18.58
C HIS A 37 7.90 21.38 -19.40
N LYS A 38 9.12 21.37 -18.89
CA LYS A 38 10.25 20.66 -19.50
C LYS A 38 10.27 19.21 -19.01
N TYR A 39 10.34 18.28 -19.95
CA TYR A 39 10.53 16.87 -19.66
C TYR A 39 11.91 16.40 -20.13
N ASP A 40 12.66 15.73 -19.24
CA ASP A 40 13.91 15.07 -19.61
C ASP A 40 13.59 13.63 -20.02
N TRP A 41 13.60 13.34 -21.32
CA TRP A 41 13.42 11.97 -21.81
C TRP A 41 14.67 11.13 -21.51
N SER A 42 14.62 10.27 -20.49
CA SER A 42 15.62 9.23 -20.23
C SER A 42 15.15 7.88 -20.80
N GLY A 43 14.88 7.84 -22.10
CA GLY A 43 14.70 6.55 -22.79
C GLY A 43 16.06 5.92 -23.05
N ASN A 44 16.24 4.64 -22.68
CA ASN A 44 17.39 3.82 -23.08
C ASN A 44 17.37 3.60 -24.61
N SER A 45 17.67 4.64 -25.38
CA SER A 45 17.79 4.58 -26.83
C SER A 45 19.27 4.58 -27.19
N PRO A 46 19.81 3.54 -27.87
CA PRO A 46 21.24 3.40 -28.16
C PRO A 46 21.70 4.27 -29.34
N VAL A 47 20.98 5.34 -29.68
CA VAL A 47 21.30 6.24 -30.78
C VAL A 47 21.50 7.64 -30.22
N TRP A 48 22.61 8.27 -30.59
CA TRP A 48 23.02 9.63 -30.27
C TRP A 48 21.93 10.64 -30.68
N SER A 49 20.87 10.76 -29.89
CA SER A 49 19.90 11.86 -30.00
C SER A 49 20.45 13.03 -29.21
N PRO A 50 20.59 14.24 -29.80
CA PRO A 50 20.84 15.43 -29.01
C PRO A 50 19.74 15.52 -27.95
N ARG A 51 20.12 15.77 -26.68
CA ARG A 51 19.16 16.02 -25.59
C ARG A 51 18.45 17.35 -25.87
N ILE A 52 17.47 17.33 -26.78
CA ILE A 52 16.59 18.47 -27.01
C ILE A 52 15.55 18.41 -25.89
N PRO A 53 15.54 19.38 -24.95
CA PRO A 53 14.49 19.42 -23.94
C PRO A 53 13.14 19.60 -24.64
N MET A 54 12.23 18.64 -24.47
CA MET A 54 10.86 18.78 -24.96
C MET A 54 10.10 19.67 -23.97
N LEU A 55 9.57 20.78 -24.48
CA LEU A 55 8.64 21.64 -23.75
C LEU A 55 7.21 21.25 -24.14
N GLU A 56 6.41 20.86 -23.15
CA GLU A 56 4.98 20.61 -23.32
C GLU A 56 4.18 21.79 -22.77
N ILE A 57 3.08 22.16 -23.43
CA ILE A 57 2.15 23.16 -22.90
C ILE A 57 1.42 22.55 -21.71
N VAL A 58 1.43 23.24 -20.57
CA VAL A 58 0.61 22.89 -19.41
C VAL A 58 -0.80 23.41 -19.67
N TRP A 59 -1.63 22.59 -20.28
CA TRP A 59 -3.01 22.95 -20.61
C TRP A 59 -3.78 23.36 -19.35
N TRP A 60 -4.66 24.37 -19.50
CA TRP A 60 -5.51 24.95 -18.46
C TRP A 60 -4.81 25.79 -17.38
N ALA A 61 -3.47 25.87 -17.40
CA ALA A 61 -2.73 26.77 -16.52
C ALA A 61 -3.02 28.24 -16.84
N ASP A 62 -3.34 29.01 -15.80
CA ASP A 62 -3.40 30.46 -15.88
C ASP A 62 -1.98 31.05 -15.74
N PRO A 63 -1.37 31.57 -16.82
CA PRO A 63 0.01 32.04 -16.80
C PRO A 63 0.22 33.26 -15.88
N PHE A 64 -0.83 33.98 -15.49
CA PHE A 64 -0.71 35.16 -14.64
C PHE A 64 -0.64 34.80 -13.16
N THR A 65 -1.36 33.74 -12.75
CA THR A 65 -1.39 33.27 -11.36
C THR A 65 -0.54 32.02 -11.12
N PHE A 66 -0.02 31.38 -12.18
CA PHE A 66 0.84 30.21 -12.09
C PHE A 66 2.09 30.50 -11.27
N ARG A 67 2.46 29.58 -10.40
CA ARG A 67 3.73 29.61 -9.66
C ARG A 67 4.19 28.20 -9.40
N HIS A 68 5.50 28.00 -9.39
CA HIS A 68 6.09 26.76 -8.93
C HIS A 68 5.73 26.54 -7.46
N PHE A 69 5.33 25.32 -7.13
CA PHE A 69 5.12 24.82 -5.79
C PHE A 69 6.19 23.76 -5.54
N GLU A 70 6.63 23.56 -4.31
CA GLU A 70 7.79 22.70 -4.03
C GLU A 70 7.73 21.35 -4.77
N THR A 71 8.90 20.78 -5.11
CA THR A 71 9.00 19.35 -5.49
C THR A 71 8.18 18.97 -6.73
N GLY A 72 8.46 19.61 -7.88
CA GLY A 72 7.85 19.25 -9.17
C GLY A 72 6.41 19.73 -9.33
N TYR A 73 5.79 20.19 -8.25
CA TYR A 73 4.45 20.75 -8.28
C TYR A 73 4.42 22.18 -8.81
N ALA A 74 3.25 22.61 -9.26
CA ALA A 74 2.94 24.00 -9.48
C ALA A 74 1.47 24.26 -9.18
N ILE A 75 1.12 25.51 -8.94
CA ILE A 75 -0.24 25.93 -8.60
C ILE A 75 -0.58 27.22 -9.32
N ASP A 76 -1.83 27.35 -9.73
CA ASP A 76 -2.42 28.62 -10.15
C ASP A 76 -3.63 28.96 -9.28
N GLY A 77 -4.38 30.01 -9.62
CA GLY A 77 -5.56 30.42 -8.85
C GLY A 77 -6.71 29.39 -8.80
N ARG A 78 -6.61 28.28 -9.54
CA ARG A 78 -7.68 27.28 -9.71
C ARG A 78 -7.23 25.83 -9.47
N TYR A 79 -6.02 25.46 -9.87
CA TYR A 79 -5.58 24.07 -9.94
C TYR A 79 -4.14 23.86 -9.48
N VAL A 80 -3.82 22.59 -9.25
CA VAL A 80 -2.48 22.08 -8.95
C VAL A 80 -1.96 21.26 -10.13
N TYR A 81 -0.64 21.24 -10.35
CA TYR A 81 0.02 20.66 -11.52
C TYR A 81 1.28 19.87 -11.16
N THR A 82 1.56 18.79 -11.90
CA THR A 82 2.83 18.03 -11.92
C THR A 82 3.23 17.76 -13.38
N GLY A 83 3.46 18.83 -14.13
CA GLY A 83 3.56 18.84 -15.59
C GLY A 83 2.20 18.84 -16.28
N GLN A 84 1.19 18.27 -15.63
CA GLN A 84 -0.21 18.27 -16.07
C GLN A 84 -1.14 18.67 -14.92
N ARG A 85 -2.37 19.10 -15.25
CA ARG A 85 -3.40 19.44 -14.27
C ARG A 85 -3.75 18.20 -13.43
N ILE A 86 -3.78 18.37 -12.12
CA ILE A 86 -4.29 17.38 -11.17
C ILE A 86 -5.79 17.62 -11.01
N ASP A 87 -6.59 16.71 -11.55
CA ASP A 87 -8.04 16.75 -11.41
C ASP A 87 -8.48 16.64 -9.95
N ASN A 88 -9.57 17.35 -9.63
CA ASN A 88 -10.12 17.45 -8.28
C ASN A 88 -9.12 17.95 -7.23
N SER A 89 -8.07 18.67 -7.63
CA SER A 89 -7.20 19.38 -6.70
C SER A 89 -7.83 20.70 -6.24
N ASP A 90 -7.47 21.15 -5.05
CA ASP A 90 -7.85 22.47 -4.54
C ASP A 90 -6.58 23.28 -4.27
N SER A 91 -6.28 24.23 -5.16
CA SER A 91 -5.02 25.00 -5.08
C SER A 91 -4.94 25.96 -3.88
N LYS A 92 -6.08 26.27 -3.24
CA LYS A 92 -6.13 27.18 -2.10
C LYS A 92 -5.75 26.50 -0.79
N THR A 93 -6.08 25.22 -0.66
CA THR A 93 -5.78 24.39 0.51
C THR A 93 -4.56 23.49 0.31
N PHE A 94 -3.99 23.44 -0.89
CA PHE A 94 -2.82 22.62 -1.21
C PHE A 94 -1.58 23.05 -0.41
N HIS A 95 -1.07 22.16 0.42
CA HIS A 95 0.15 22.36 1.21
C HIS A 95 0.94 21.05 1.35
N ALA A 96 2.22 21.16 1.71
CA ALA A 96 3.09 20.01 1.96
C ALA A 96 3.15 19.71 3.47
N ILE A 97 3.19 18.42 3.81
CA ILE A 97 3.41 17.92 5.17
C ILE A 97 4.63 16.99 5.13
N SER A 98 5.61 17.27 6.00
CA SER A 98 6.80 16.43 6.13
C SER A 98 6.53 15.24 7.03
N SER A 99 6.97 14.06 6.61
CA SER A 99 7.07 12.91 7.51
C SER A 99 8.13 13.16 8.59
N PRO A 100 7.90 12.72 9.85
CA PRO A 100 8.90 12.80 10.93
C PRO A 100 10.21 12.07 10.62
N ASP A 101 10.17 11.06 9.74
CA ASP A 101 11.35 10.26 9.43
C ASP A 101 12.28 10.97 8.45
N HIS A 102 13.47 11.22 8.95
CA HIS A 102 14.54 11.95 8.31
C HIS A 102 15.47 11.00 7.53
N SER A 103 15.72 11.33 6.26
CA SER A 103 16.99 11.19 5.51
C SER A 103 16.85 10.63 4.09
N ASP A 104 16.03 11.20 3.22
CA ASP A 104 16.57 11.72 1.96
C ASP A 104 15.54 12.51 1.14
N LYS A 105 16.11 13.42 0.36
CA LYS A 105 15.44 14.50 -0.34
C LYS A 105 14.36 13.98 -1.31
N HIS A 106 13.23 14.70 -1.30
CA HIS A 106 12.15 14.70 -2.30
C HIS A 106 11.11 13.56 -2.28
N PHE A 107 11.41 12.36 -1.78
CA PHE A 107 10.48 11.23 -1.88
C PHE A 107 9.55 11.01 -0.66
N ASP A 108 9.84 11.55 0.51
CA ASP A 108 9.05 11.31 1.74
C ASP A 108 8.10 12.47 2.12
N ARG A 109 7.69 13.29 1.14
CA ARG A 109 6.73 14.38 1.36
C ARG A 109 5.31 13.95 1.03
N PHE A 110 4.40 14.31 1.93
CA PHE A 110 2.97 14.26 1.66
C PHE A 110 2.48 15.63 1.18
N TYR A 111 1.50 15.62 0.29
CA TYR A 111 0.79 16.83 -0.14
C TYR A 111 -0.68 16.65 0.13
N VAL A 112 -1.29 17.66 0.75
CA VAL A 112 -2.67 17.60 1.20
C VAL A 112 -3.41 18.81 0.67
N ASP A 113 -4.58 18.55 0.11
CA ASP A 113 -5.63 19.53 -0.10
C ASP A 113 -6.94 18.99 0.50
N LYS A 114 -7.98 19.81 0.56
CA LYS A 114 -9.27 19.42 1.15
C LYS A 114 -9.91 18.17 0.51
N ASN A 115 -9.50 17.79 -0.70
CA ASN A 115 -10.07 16.69 -1.47
C ASN A 115 -9.23 15.41 -1.40
N ALA A 116 -7.92 15.50 -1.20
CA ALA A 116 -7.02 14.35 -1.26
C ALA A 116 -5.67 14.55 -0.54
N VAL A 117 -5.14 13.42 -0.07
CA VAL A 117 -3.76 13.25 0.38
C VAL A 117 -2.95 12.58 -0.73
N ARG A 118 -1.69 12.99 -0.92
CA ARG A 118 -0.77 12.45 -1.92
C ARG A 118 0.59 12.17 -1.30
N TRP A 119 1.27 11.13 -1.76
CA TRP A 119 2.66 10.84 -1.45
C TRP A 119 3.48 10.96 -2.74
N GLY A 120 4.33 11.99 -2.83
CA GLY A 120 4.77 12.46 -4.15
C GLY A 120 3.57 12.81 -5.02
N GLU A 121 3.55 12.33 -6.27
CA GLU A 121 2.46 12.52 -7.22
C GLU A 121 1.29 11.52 -7.07
N VAL A 122 1.43 10.54 -6.18
CA VAL A 122 0.51 9.40 -6.05
C VAL A 122 -0.60 9.73 -5.05
N ARG A 123 -1.85 9.71 -5.48
CA ARG A 123 -3.01 9.90 -4.59
C ARG A 123 -3.13 8.73 -3.61
N GLN A 124 -3.27 9.02 -2.33
CA GLN A 124 -3.38 8.02 -1.27
C GLN A 124 -4.84 7.79 -0.90
N VAL A 125 -5.22 6.52 -0.82
CA VAL A 125 -6.51 6.06 -0.29
C VAL A 125 -6.26 5.05 0.83
N LYS A 126 -7.25 4.90 1.71
CA LYS A 126 -7.19 3.99 2.85
C LYS A 126 -8.26 2.92 2.76
N PHE A 127 -7.95 1.75 3.28
CA PHE A 127 -8.84 0.62 3.45
C PHE A 127 -9.16 0.51 4.95
N PRO A 128 -10.28 1.09 5.42
CA PRO A 128 -10.63 1.09 6.84
C PRO A 128 -10.92 -0.32 7.37
N ARG A 129 -11.37 -1.22 6.48
CA ARG A 129 -11.51 -2.65 6.72
C ARG A 129 -11.17 -3.39 5.43
N LEU A 130 -10.52 -4.55 5.53
CA LEU A 130 -10.24 -5.35 4.34
C LEU A 130 -11.56 -5.74 3.65
N GLY A 131 -11.61 -5.61 2.33
CA GLY A 131 -12.77 -5.96 1.51
C GLY A 131 -13.83 -4.85 1.40
N GLN A 132 -13.70 -3.77 2.16
CA GLN A 132 -14.49 -2.57 1.93
C GLN A 132 -13.87 -1.71 0.82
N PRO A 133 -14.68 -0.91 0.09
CA PRO A 133 -14.18 0.04 -0.89
C PRO A 133 -13.15 1.00 -0.26
N PRO A 134 -12.10 1.40 -1.00
CA PRO A 134 -11.16 2.39 -0.52
C PRO A 134 -11.86 3.75 -0.34
N GLU A 135 -11.46 4.48 0.68
CA GLU A 135 -11.92 5.85 0.93
C GLU A 135 -10.75 6.83 0.99
N ASN A 136 -11.05 8.12 0.90
CA ASN A 136 -10.05 9.16 1.08
C ASN A 136 -9.64 9.28 2.55
N PHE A 137 -8.38 9.63 2.79
CA PHE A 137 -7.97 10.16 4.07
C PHE A 137 -8.73 11.44 4.41
N ASP A 138 -9.00 11.65 5.69
CA ASP A 138 -9.48 12.92 6.18
C ASP A 138 -8.34 13.95 6.14
N ALA A 139 -8.43 14.88 5.18
CA ALA A 139 -7.35 15.83 4.90
C ALA A 139 -7.04 16.77 6.07
N GLU A 140 -8.04 17.12 6.90
CA GLU A 140 -7.88 18.05 8.02
C GLU A 140 -7.10 17.42 9.18
N THR A 141 -7.26 16.11 9.39
CA THR A 141 -6.65 15.38 10.51
C THR A 141 -5.49 14.47 10.09
N PHE A 142 -5.17 14.43 8.79
CA PHE A 142 -4.09 13.61 8.26
C PHE A 142 -2.74 14.02 8.86
N ALA A 143 -2.01 13.04 9.39
CA ALA A 143 -0.67 13.23 9.92
C ALA A 143 0.23 12.03 9.54
N PRO A 144 1.36 12.25 8.85
CA PRO A 144 2.36 11.21 8.68
C PRO A 144 3.07 10.92 10.01
N LEU A 145 3.32 9.63 10.27
CA LEU A 145 3.91 9.15 11.52
C LEU A 145 5.34 8.64 11.37
N GLY A 146 5.84 8.58 10.13
CA GLY A 146 7.13 7.95 9.82
C GLY A 146 6.96 6.48 9.41
N ALA A 147 8.01 5.91 8.82
CA ALA A 147 8.18 4.48 8.62
C ALA A 147 7.09 3.80 7.77
N GLY A 148 6.47 4.57 6.86
CA GLY A 148 5.35 4.14 6.04
C GLY A 148 3.99 4.18 6.76
N PHE A 149 3.93 4.71 7.98
CA PHE A 149 2.70 4.92 8.74
C PHE A 149 2.19 6.35 8.61
N SER A 150 0.87 6.47 8.65
CA SER A 150 0.12 7.71 8.72
C SER A 150 -1.11 7.51 9.59
N ARG A 151 -1.74 8.59 10.00
CA ARG A 151 -3.03 8.55 10.69
C ARG A 151 -3.94 9.64 10.19
N ASP A 152 -5.22 9.45 10.44
CA ASP A 152 -6.19 10.52 10.47
C ASP A 152 -7.20 10.24 11.61
N LYS A 153 -8.29 10.99 11.68
CA LYS A 153 -9.30 10.84 12.74
C LYS A 153 -9.94 9.45 12.83
N THR A 154 -9.84 8.61 11.80
CA THR A 154 -10.46 7.29 11.80
C THR A 154 -9.49 6.17 12.20
N GLY A 155 -8.18 6.42 12.24
CA GLY A 155 -7.22 5.41 12.69
C GLY A 155 -5.80 5.62 12.19
N VAL A 156 -4.99 4.58 12.38
CA VAL A 156 -3.62 4.48 11.89
C VAL A 156 -3.60 3.54 10.68
N TYR A 157 -2.81 3.92 9.69
CA TYR A 157 -2.71 3.22 8.42
C TYR A 157 -1.25 3.08 8.01
N TYR A 158 -0.92 1.99 7.32
CA TYR A 158 0.39 1.77 6.73
C TYR A 158 0.27 1.53 5.23
N HIS A 159 1.24 2.04 4.49
CA HIS A 159 1.29 1.88 3.04
C HIS A 159 1.39 0.39 2.68
N ILE A 160 0.50 -0.04 1.78
CA ILE A 160 0.55 -1.37 1.17
C ILE A 160 0.87 -1.21 -0.30
N ASN A 161 1.77 -2.05 -0.80
CA ASN A 161 1.81 -2.28 -2.24
C ASN A 161 0.50 -2.94 -2.61
N ILE A 162 -0.40 -2.18 -3.22
CA ILE A 162 -1.36 -2.76 -4.14
C ILE A 162 -0.48 -3.33 -5.25
N GLY A 163 -0.11 -4.61 -5.12
CA GLY A 163 0.61 -5.32 -6.16
C GLY A 163 -0.11 -5.04 -7.47
N GLY A 164 0.67 -4.76 -8.52
CA GLY A 164 0.19 -4.74 -9.89
C GLY A 164 -0.38 -6.11 -10.26
N GLY A 165 -1.58 -6.39 -9.74
CA GLY A 165 -2.49 -7.35 -10.29
C GLY A 165 -2.67 -6.95 -11.74
N SER A 166 -2.59 -7.95 -12.59
CA SER A 166 -2.51 -7.88 -14.04
C SER A 166 -3.74 -7.27 -14.72
N GLU A 167 -4.09 -6.04 -14.39
CA GLU A 167 -4.34 -5.05 -15.42
C GLU A 167 -3.09 -4.20 -15.54
N LYS A 168 -2.14 -4.69 -16.35
CA LYS A 168 -1.34 -3.77 -17.15
C LYS A 168 -2.33 -2.92 -17.92
N ASN A 169 -2.80 -1.83 -17.32
CA ASN A 169 -3.48 -0.78 -18.05
C ASN A 169 -2.42 -0.14 -18.94
N TYR A 170 -2.34 -0.69 -20.14
CA TYR A 170 -1.61 -0.21 -21.32
C TYR A 170 -2.14 1.15 -21.82
N TYR A 171 -2.70 1.96 -20.91
CA TYR A 171 -3.25 3.29 -21.13
C TYR A 171 -2.71 4.28 -20.08
N GLN A 172 -1.39 4.37 -19.99
CA GLN A 172 -0.73 5.49 -19.32
C GLN A 172 -0.68 6.71 -20.23
N ARG A 173 -1.56 7.68 -19.95
CA ARG A 173 -1.25 9.12 -20.10
C ARG A 173 -2.14 10.05 -19.27
N TYR A 174 -3.22 9.54 -18.65
CA TYR A 174 -4.28 10.40 -18.07
C TYR A 174 -4.96 9.89 -16.78
N GLN A 175 -4.49 8.84 -16.10
CA GLN A 175 -5.03 8.43 -14.79
C GLN A 175 -3.96 8.54 -13.70
N GLN A 176 -4.26 9.27 -12.62
CA GLN A 176 -3.36 9.43 -11.47
C GLN A 176 -3.13 8.08 -10.80
N ASN A 177 -1.87 7.74 -10.53
CA ASN A 177 -1.53 6.56 -9.73
C ASN A 177 -2.18 6.69 -8.34
N VAL A 178 -2.75 5.59 -7.85
CA VAL A 178 -3.38 5.51 -6.52
C VAL A 178 -2.59 4.54 -5.64
N GLY A 179 -2.17 5.01 -4.46
CA GLY A 179 -1.50 4.23 -3.43
C GLY A 179 -2.49 3.79 -2.36
N GLY A 180 -2.40 2.52 -1.95
CA GLY A 180 -3.26 1.92 -0.95
C GLY A 180 -2.64 1.94 0.45
N ASN A 181 -3.46 2.12 1.47
CA ASN A 181 -3.03 2.10 2.86
C ASN A 181 -3.97 1.21 3.69
N GLN A 182 -3.43 0.22 4.38
CA GLN A 182 -4.18 -0.72 5.19
C GLN A 182 -4.29 -0.21 6.63
N SER A 183 -5.44 -0.37 7.27
CA SER A 183 -5.65 -0.06 8.68
C SER A 183 -4.81 -0.95 9.60
N ALA A 184 -4.31 -0.37 10.69
CA ALA A 184 -3.79 -1.11 11.85
C ALA A 184 -4.86 -1.09 12.96
N ASP A 185 -5.73 -2.09 13.00
CA ASP A 185 -6.96 -2.08 13.81
C ASP A 185 -6.70 -2.21 15.31
N ILE A 186 -5.66 -2.96 15.71
CA ILE A 186 -5.38 -3.22 17.13
C ILE A 186 -4.78 -2.01 17.85
N VAL A 187 -4.33 -0.98 17.15
CA VAL A 187 -3.58 0.12 17.78
C VAL A 187 -4.49 1.19 18.38
N ASP A 188 -4.01 1.83 19.43
CA ASP A 188 -4.56 3.09 19.92
C ASP A 188 -4.02 4.25 19.06
N ALA A 189 -4.85 4.77 18.17
CA ALA A 189 -4.43 5.76 17.17
C ALA A 189 -3.94 7.10 17.74
N GLU A 190 -4.43 7.49 18.92
CA GLU A 190 -4.04 8.75 19.58
C GLU A 190 -2.59 8.69 20.07
N THR A 191 -2.19 7.56 20.64
CA THR A 191 -0.88 7.40 21.30
C THR A 191 0.13 6.60 20.49
N PHE A 192 -0.28 6.00 19.36
CA PHE A 192 0.61 5.26 18.47
C PHE A 192 1.74 6.14 17.92
N ARG A 193 2.96 5.62 18.02
CA ARG A 193 4.18 6.26 17.54
C ARG A 193 5.24 5.24 17.17
N ILE A 194 6.07 5.60 16.18
CA ILE A 194 7.32 4.91 15.90
C ILE A 194 8.33 5.30 16.97
N ILE A 195 8.94 4.30 17.63
CA ILE A 195 9.89 4.51 18.74
C ILE A 195 11.32 4.12 18.39
N GLU A 196 11.49 3.25 17.40
CA GLU A 196 12.81 2.83 16.91
C GLU A 196 12.69 2.58 15.41
N PHE A 197 13.55 3.22 14.63
CA PHE A 197 13.69 2.99 13.19
C PHE A 197 15.17 2.80 12.86
N SER A 198 15.50 1.63 12.33
CA SER A 198 16.83 1.29 11.85
C SER A 198 16.71 0.24 10.75
N ARG A 199 17.79 0.05 9.98
CA ARG A 199 17.81 -0.93 8.87
C ARG A 199 17.35 -2.33 9.26
N ASN A 200 17.50 -2.73 10.52
CA ASN A 200 17.24 -4.10 10.99
C ASN A 200 16.28 -4.17 12.19
N ARG A 201 15.88 -3.03 12.78
CA ARG A 201 14.97 -3.00 13.93
C ARG A 201 14.01 -1.84 13.81
N CYS A 202 12.74 -2.18 13.86
CA CYS A 202 11.64 -1.27 13.68
C CYS A 202 10.60 -1.59 14.76
N ARG A 203 10.33 -0.61 15.61
CA ARG A 203 9.39 -0.75 16.72
C ARG A 203 8.45 0.43 16.75
N ALA A 204 7.19 0.12 17.02
CA ALA A 204 6.17 1.09 17.32
C ALA A 204 5.61 0.79 18.71
N ALA A 205 4.97 1.78 19.33
CA ALA A 205 4.26 1.57 20.58
C ALA A 205 3.07 2.52 20.64
N ASP A 206 2.07 2.12 21.40
CA ASP A 206 0.99 2.98 21.86
C ASP A 206 0.85 2.85 23.39
N LYS A 207 -0.26 3.34 23.97
CA LYS A 207 -0.51 3.23 25.41
C LYS A 207 -0.74 1.79 25.89
N ASN A 208 -1.12 0.88 24.99
CA ASN A 208 -1.52 -0.49 25.30
C ASN A 208 -0.39 -1.49 25.02
N PHE A 209 0.35 -1.34 23.93
CA PHE A 209 1.24 -2.37 23.42
C PHE A 209 2.55 -1.82 22.86
N LEU A 210 3.60 -2.65 22.96
CA LEU A 210 4.84 -2.50 22.22
C LEU A 210 4.81 -3.45 21.03
N TYR A 211 5.13 -2.94 19.85
CA TYR A 211 5.06 -3.67 18.59
C TYR A 211 6.44 -3.86 17.94
N HIS A 212 6.60 -5.00 17.28
CA HIS A 212 7.56 -5.17 16.21
C HIS A 212 6.87 -4.83 14.89
N ALA A 213 7.40 -3.86 14.15
CA ALA A 213 6.84 -3.42 12.87
C ALA A 213 7.65 -4.02 11.71
N LYS A 214 7.09 -5.01 11.02
CA LYS A 214 7.80 -5.75 9.95
C LYS A 214 8.02 -4.90 8.70
N THR A 215 7.06 -4.05 8.33
CA THR A 215 7.08 -3.22 7.11
C THR A 215 8.25 -2.25 7.03
N CYS A 216 8.71 -1.71 8.17
CA CYS A 216 9.64 -0.58 8.14
C CYS A 216 11.10 -1.01 7.89
N CYS A 217 11.42 -2.30 8.05
CA CYS A 217 12.78 -2.83 8.05
C CYS A 217 13.20 -3.45 6.71
N SER A 218 12.27 -3.61 5.76
CA SER A 218 12.55 -4.24 4.47
C SER A 218 12.92 -3.18 3.43
N ARG A 219 14.17 -3.20 2.96
CA ARG A 219 14.63 -2.40 1.83
C ARG A 219 13.68 -2.58 0.64
N GLY A 220 12.95 -1.51 0.31
CA GLY A 220 11.96 -1.54 -0.74
C GLY A 220 10.60 -1.95 -0.19
N VAL A 221 9.66 -1.03 -0.30
CA VAL A 221 8.22 -1.30 -0.32
C VAL A 221 7.98 -2.23 -1.51
N GLY A 222 8.33 -3.51 -1.40
CA GLY A 222 8.53 -4.41 -2.52
C GLY A 222 8.51 -5.84 -2.02
N ARG A 223 7.31 -6.43 -2.05
CA ARG A 223 6.91 -7.73 -1.52
C ARG A 223 6.63 -7.74 -0.02
N ILE A 224 5.57 -7.05 0.37
CA ILE A 224 4.86 -7.46 1.58
C ILE A 224 3.72 -8.36 1.10
N GLU A 225 4.03 -9.63 0.88
CA GLU A 225 3.00 -10.69 0.84
C GLU A 225 2.49 -10.99 2.26
N GLU A 226 3.13 -10.42 3.28
CA GLU A 226 2.77 -10.58 4.68
C GLU A 226 1.60 -9.68 5.08
N ARG A 227 0.48 -10.32 5.33
CA ARG A 227 -0.75 -9.74 5.86
C ARG A 227 -0.58 -9.34 7.33
N GLY A 228 -0.81 -8.06 7.64
CA GLY A 228 -0.55 -7.46 8.96
C GLY A 228 0.94 -7.19 9.22
N THR A 229 1.27 -6.00 9.71
CA THR A 229 2.67 -5.57 9.90
C THR A 229 3.11 -5.49 11.36
N LEU A 230 2.17 -5.35 12.30
CA LEU A 230 2.51 -5.19 13.72
C LEU A 230 2.30 -6.49 14.48
N GLN A 231 3.39 -7.01 15.03
CA GLN A 231 3.35 -8.11 15.99
C GLN A 231 3.49 -7.55 17.41
N ILE A 232 2.66 -8.01 18.35
CA ILE A 232 2.77 -7.57 19.75
C ILE A 232 4.01 -8.23 20.36
N ILE A 233 4.91 -7.42 20.90
CA ILE A 233 6.07 -7.87 21.69
C ILE A 233 5.66 -8.06 23.15
N LYS A 234 4.94 -7.07 23.70
CA LYS A 234 4.44 -7.07 25.07
C LYS A 234 3.34 -6.04 25.26
N ALA A 235 2.47 -6.28 26.23
CA ALA A 235 1.60 -5.24 26.77
C ALA A 235 2.38 -4.20 27.58
N LEU A 236 1.95 -2.95 27.47
CA LEU A 236 2.41 -1.78 28.22
C LEU A 236 1.30 -1.23 29.12
N GLY A 237 0.05 -1.31 28.65
CA GLY A 237 -1.15 -0.80 29.33
C GLY A 237 -2.07 -1.92 29.84
N ALA A 238 -3.29 -1.52 30.22
CA ALA A 238 -4.24 -2.38 30.94
C ALA A 238 -5.43 -2.89 30.09
N GLU A 239 -5.41 -2.73 28.76
CA GLU A 239 -6.41 -3.43 27.94
C GLU A 239 -6.17 -4.94 28.09
N PRO A 240 -7.15 -5.74 28.55
CA PRO A 240 -6.98 -7.17 28.61
C PRO A 240 -6.73 -7.71 27.22
N PHE A 241 -5.65 -8.46 27.08
CA PHE A 241 -5.34 -9.20 25.89
C PHE A 241 -4.91 -10.62 26.27
N GLU A 242 -5.21 -11.55 25.39
CA GLU A 242 -4.81 -12.93 25.46
C GLU A 242 -4.05 -13.26 24.18
N ASP A 243 -2.82 -13.75 24.32
CA ASP A 243 -2.05 -14.30 23.21
C ASP A 243 -2.54 -15.73 22.96
N LEU A 244 -3.23 -15.93 21.84
CA LEU A 244 -3.76 -17.22 21.43
C LEU A 244 -2.70 -18.07 20.70
N GLY A 245 -1.49 -17.53 20.54
CA GLY A 245 -0.42 -18.09 19.74
C GLY A 245 -0.56 -17.75 18.27
N CYS A 246 0.50 -17.97 17.50
CA CYS A 246 0.46 -17.86 16.03
C CYS A 246 0.11 -16.46 15.49
N ASP A 247 0.55 -15.42 16.20
CA ASP A 247 0.19 -14.02 15.93
C ASP A 247 -1.32 -13.71 16.07
N TYR A 248 -2.11 -14.61 16.64
CA TYR A 248 -3.50 -14.33 17.01
C TYR A 248 -3.60 -13.77 18.42
N TYR A 249 -4.39 -12.71 18.56
CA TYR A 249 -4.64 -12.05 19.84
C TYR A 249 -6.13 -11.87 20.04
N LYS A 250 -6.59 -12.06 21.28
CA LYS A 250 -7.95 -11.71 21.68
C LYS A 250 -7.88 -10.53 22.63
N THR A 251 -8.66 -9.49 22.35
CA THR A 251 -8.83 -8.31 23.21
C THR A 251 -10.31 -8.12 23.53
N ARG A 252 -10.65 -7.09 24.32
CA ARG A 252 -12.05 -6.68 24.51
C ARG A 252 -12.74 -6.24 23.22
N ARG A 253 -11.98 -5.84 22.20
CA ARG A 253 -12.51 -5.39 20.90
C ARG A 253 -12.75 -6.52 19.90
N GLY A 254 -12.26 -7.73 20.18
CA GLY A 254 -12.46 -8.90 19.33
C GLY A 254 -11.18 -9.71 19.16
N VAL A 255 -11.14 -10.51 18.10
CA VAL A 255 -9.98 -11.31 17.72
C VAL A 255 -9.21 -10.63 16.59
N PHE A 256 -7.90 -10.69 16.67
CA PHE A 256 -6.96 -10.07 15.74
C PHE A 256 -5.95 -11.11 15.28
N TYR A 257 -5.49 -10.98 14.04
CA TYR A 257 -4.24 -11.58 13.59
C TYR A 257 -3.28 -10.43 13.30
N ARG A 258 -2.16 -10.39 14.04
CA ARG A 258 -1.27 -9.22 14.07
C ARG A 258 -2.07 -7.96 14.45
N ASP A 259 -2.04 -6.95 13.61
CA ASP A 259 -2.80 -5.71 13.75
C ASP A 259 -4.19 -5.73 13.12
N LEU A 260 -4.57 -6.78 12.41
CA LEU A 260 -5.80 -6.81 11.63
C LEU A 260 -6.92 -7.49 12.42
N GLN A 261 -8.07 -6.84 12.51
CA GLN A 261 -9.23 -7.39 13.19
C GLN A 261 -9.95 -8.43 12.32
N ILE A 262 -10.32 -9.55 12.93
CA ILE A 262 -11.17 -10.58 12.32
C ILE A 262 -12.62 -10.27 12.70
N TYR A 263 -13.24 -9.34 11.97
CA TYR A 263 -14.55 -8.77 12.33
C TYR A 263 -15.70 -9.79 12.47
N GLN A 264 -15.61 -10.93 11.78
CA GLN A 264 -16.63 -11.98 11.81
C GLN A 264 -16.38 -13.04 12.88
N ALA A 265 -15.26 -12.97 13.60
CA ALA A 265 -14.87 -13.98 14.57
C ALA A 265 -15.82 -13.98 15.77
N ASP A 266 -16.32 -15.16 16.10
CA ASP A 266 -16.93 -15.44 17.39
C ASP A 266 -15.83 -15.63 18.43
N ALA A 267 -15.52 -14.55 19.16
CA ALA A 267 -14.39 -14.52 20.09
C ALA A 267 -14.50 -15.53 21.25
N GLU A 268 -15.71 -16.02 21.57
CA GLU A 268 -15.92 -17.01 22.64
C GLU A 268 -15.51 -18.41 22.20
N THR A 269 -15.76 -18.76 20.94
CA THR A 269 -15.46 -20.09 20.37
C THR A 269 -14.22 -20.11 19.47
N PHE A 270 -13.53 -18.97 19.34
CA PHE A 270 -12.33 -18.86 18.53
C PHE A 270 -11.20 -19.74 19.06
N GLN A 271 -10.66 -20.56 18.16
CA GLN A 271 -9.61 -21.52 18.43
C GLN A 271 -8.56 -21.45 17.33
N VAL A 272 -7.32 -21.21 17.72
CA VAL A 272 -6.16 -21.38 16.83
C VAL A 272 -5.93 -22.88 16.64
N LEU A 273 -5.89 -23.32 15.38
CA LEU A 273 -5.72 -24.72 14.98
C LEU A 273 -4.25 -25.12 14.80
N SER A 274 -3.34 -24.24 15.20
CA SER A 274 -1.91 -24.39 14.98
C SER A 274 -1.40 -25.71 15.51
N VAL A 275 -0.61 -26.38 14.69
CA VAL A 275 0.25 -27.45 15.15
C VAL A 275 1.68 -26.95 15.11
N ALA A 276 2.25 -26.70 16.28
CA ALA A 276 3.64 -26.29 16.44
C ALA A 276 4.59 -27.50 16.33
N GLU A 277 4.45 -28.35 15.30
CA GLU A 277 5.48 -29.34 15.04
C GLU A 277 6.59 -28.71 14.18
N ARG A 278 7.84 -28.81 14.65
CA ARG A 278 9.06 -28.25 14.03
C ARG A 278 9.22 -26.72 14.10
N GLY A 279 8.51 -26.04 15.01
CA GLY A 279 8.75 -24.64 15.33
C GLY A 279 8.20 -23.62 14.34
N TYR A 280 7.31 -24.04 13.43
CA TYR A 280 6.58 -23.15 12.53
C TYR A 280 5.12 -23.03 12.96
N CYS A 281 4.58 -21.83 12.85
CA CYS A 281 3.16 -21.57 13.05
C CYS A 281 2.43 -21.69 11.71
N LEU A 282 1.41 -22.55 11.64
CA LEU A 282 0.42 -22.51 10.56
C LEU A 282 -0.73 -21.63 11.03
N PRO A 283 -0.98 -20.45 10.40
CA PRO A 283 -1.93 -19.47 10.91
C PRO A 283 -3.37 -19.85 10.57
N TYR A 284 -3.78 -21.09 10.84
CA TYR A 284 -5.16 -21.53 10.75
C TYR A 284 -5.87 -21.33 12.09
N ALA A 285 -7.10 -20.85 12.03
CA ALA A 285 -7.98 -20.75 13.18
C ALA A 285 -9.41 -21.07 12.76
N LYS A 286 -10.29 -21.32 13.72
CA LYS A 286 -11.72 -21.46 13.48
C LYS A 286 -12.51 -20.96 14.66
N ASP A 287 -13.79 -20.73 14.44
CA ASP A 287 -14.78 -20.62 15.49
C ASP A 287 -15.97 -21.54 15.18
N LYS A 288 -17.09 -21.40 15.89
CA LYS A 288 -18.28 -22.24 15.67
C LYS A 288 -18.93 -22.04 14.29
N ASN A 289 -18.68 -20.91 13.62
CA ASN A 289 -19.33 -20.51 12.38
C ASN A 289 -18.40 -20.62 11.16
N TYR A 290 -17.09 -20.39 11.35
CA TYR A 290 -16.17 -20.10 10.26
C TYR A 290 -14.76 -20.65 10.49
N VAL A 291 -14.02 -20.80 9.40
CA VAL A 291 -12.59 -21.11 9.39
C VAL A 291 -11.82 -19.93 8.83
N TYR A 292 -10.64 -19.68 9.39
CA TYR A 292 -9.78 -18.57 9.06
C TYR A 292 -8.37 -19.05 8.69
N TYR A 293 -7.79 -18.39 7.70
CA TYR A 293 -6.36 -18.41 7.46
C TYR A 293 -5.85 -16.98 7.62
N GLU A 294 -4.96 -16.77 8.59
CA GLU A 294 -4.59 -15.45 9.08
C GLU A 294 -5.85 -14.66 9.52
N PHE A 295 -6.03 -13.45 9.01
CA PHE A 295 -7.24 -12.67 9.29
C PHE A 295 -8.40 -12.93 8.31
N GLN A 296 -8.18 -13.75 7.27
CA GLN A 296 -9.15 -13.95 6.20
C GLN A 296 -10.08 -15.12 6.46
N LEU A 297 -11.34 -14.94 6.08
CA LEU A 297 -12.32 -16.02 6.03
C LEU A 297 -11.97 -17.00 4.91
N MET A 298 -11.91 -18.29 5.24
CA MET A 298 -11.83 -19.37 4.26
C MET A 298 -13.22 -19.65 3.71
N LYS A 299 -13.47 -19.22 2.47
CA LYS A 299 -14.78 -19.35 1.85
C LYS A 299 -15.16 -20.82 1.68
N ASP A 300 -16.41 -21.15 1.99
CA ASP A 300 -17.02 -22.47 1.86
C ASP A 300 -16.41 -23.60 2.71
N ALA A 301 -15.45 -23.29 3.59
CA ALA A 301 -14.85 -24.24 4.52
C ALA A 301 -15.83 -24.62 5.65
N ASP A 302 -15.91 -25.91 5.98
CA ASP A 302 -16.74 -26.42 7.08
C ASP A 302 -15.97 -26.46 8.41
N PRO A 303 -16.24 -25.55 9.37
CA PRO A 303 -15.50 -25.47 10.64
C PRO A 303 -15.61 -26.73 11.51
N VAL A 304 -16.68 -27.52 11.33
CA VAL A 304 -16.91 -28.72 12.14
C VAL A 304 -15.94 -29.82 11.73
N SER A 305 -15.67 -29.98 10.43
CA SER A 305 -14.83 -31.06 9.91
C SER A 305 -13.43 -30.64 9.46
N PHE A 306 -13.13 -29.34 9.51
CA PHE A 306 -11.85 -28.78 9.09
C PHE A 306 -10.67 -29.35 9.88
N GLN A 307 -9.62 -29.72 9.14
CA GLN A 307 -8.36 -30.25 9.64
C GLN A 307 -7.17 -29.66 8.87
N VAL A 308 -6.06 -29.47 9.58
CA VAL A 308 -4.81 -28.96 9.01
C VAL A 308 -3.87 -30.13 8.75
N VAL A 309 -3.25 -30.15 7.57
CA VAL A 309 -2.19 -31.12 7.25
C VAL A 309 -0.85 -30.48 7.60
N GLU A 310 -0.16 -31.04 8.59
CA GLU A 310 1.08 -30.51 9.18
C GLU A 310 2.25 -30.53 8.21
N THR A 311 2.27 -29.54 7.32
CA THR A 311 3.21 -29.47 6.19
C THR A 311 3.66 -28.04 5.99
N PRO A 312 4.88 -27.82 5.44
CA PRO A 312 5.34 -26.48 5.10
C PRO A 312 4.53 -25.85 3.94
N PHE A 313 3.63 -26.60 3.31
CA PHE A 313 2.80 -26.14 2.19
C PHE A 313 1.46 -25.54 2.62
N HIS A 314 1.18 -25.50 3.93
CA HIS A 314 -0.04 -24.93 4.51
C HIS A 314 -1.29 -25.58 3.89
N PHE A 315 -1.31 -26.90 3.80
CA PHE A 315 -2.48 -27.63 3.33
C PHE A 315 -3.49 -27.87 4.44
N SER A 316 -4.76 -27.86 4.06
CA SER A 316 -5.87 -28.18 4.95
C SER A 316 -7.02 -28.79 4.15
N PHE A 317 -7.97 -29.41 4.84
CA PHE A 317 -9.12 -30.05 4.22
C PHE A 317 -10.30 -30.07 5.18
N ASP A 318 -11.49 -30.21 4.61
CA ASP A 318 -12.69 -30.59 5.33
C ASP A 318 -13.34 -31.80 4.66
N ARG A 319 -14.57 -32.16 5.04
CA ARG A 319 -15.29 -33.30 4.44
C ARG A 319 -15.54 -33.18 2.94
N LYS A 320 -15.56 -31.97 2.39
CA LYS A 320 -15.99 -31.67 1.01
C LYS A 320 -14.84 -31.14 0.14
N SER A 321 -13.87 -30.46 0.74
CA SER A 321 -12.94 -29.60 0.04
C SER A 321 -11.52 -29.71 0.57
N ARG A 322 -10.57 -29.30 -0.27
CA ARG A 322 -9.14 -29.24 0.01
C ARG A 322 -8.66 -27.82 -0.25
N PHE A 323 -7.72 -27.38 0.57
CA PHE A 323 -7.30 -26.00 0.59
C PHE A 323 -5.77 -25.90 0.64
N SER A 324 -5.26 -24.82 0.04
CA SER A 324 -3.89 -24.33 0.24
C SER A 324 -4.01 -22.92 0.75
N ARG A 325 -3.60 -22.71 2.01
CA ARG A 325 -3.85 -21.46 2.74
C ARG A 325 -5.36 -21.15 2.75
N GLU A 326 -5.75 -19.92 2.42
CA GLU A 326 -7.14 -19.51 2.37
C GLU A 326 -7.94 -20.07 1.18
N MET A 327 -7.26 -20.59 0.14
CA MET A 327 -7.87 -20.88 -1.15
C MET A 327 -8.33 -22.33 -1.27
N ASN A 328 -9.56 -22.52 -1.76
CA ASN A 328 -10.05 -23.82 -2.19
C ASN A 328 -9.36 -24.23 -3.50
N PHE A 329 -8.98 -25.50 -3.62
CA PHE A 329 -8.35 -26.02 -4.83
C PHE A 329 -9.19 -25.83 -6.09
N SER A 330 -10.53 -25.87 -5.97
CA SER A 330 -11.45 -25.65 -7.08
C SER A 330 -11.40 -24.23 -7.65
N GLU A 331 -10.77 -23.27 -6.96
CA GLU A 331 -10.57 -21.90 -7.44
C GLU A 331 -9.30 -21.74 -8.28
N PHE A 332 -8.45 -22.78 -8.36
CA PHE A 332 -7.26 -22.75 -9.19
C PHE A 332 -7.59 -23.03 -10.66
N SER A 333 -6.71 -22.57 -11.57
CA SER A 333 -6.75 -23.07 -12.94
C SER A 333 -6.52 -24.58 -12.94
N GLU A 334 -7.17 -25.33 -13.83
CA GLU A 334 -7.12 -26.80 -13.83
C GLU A 334 -5.70 -27.39 -13.74
N SER A 335 -4.71 -26.77 -14.40
CA SER A 335 -3.30 -27.19 -14.31
C SER A 335 -2.74 -27.08 -12.89
N ARG A 336 -2.94 -25.92 -12.26
CA ARG A 336 -2.50 -25.65 -10.89
C ARG A 336 -3.27 -26.49 -9.89
N GLU A 337 -4.57 -26.68 -10.09
CA GLU A 337 -5.38 -27.56 -9.25
C GLU A 337 -4.83 -29.00 -9.28
N ARG A 338 -4.51 -29.55 -10.46
CA ARG A 338 -3.90 -30.89 -10.56
C ARG A 338 -2.56 -30.97 -9.84
N ASP A 339 -1.71 -29.96 -9.99
CA ASP A 339 -0.40 -29.91 -9.34
C ASP A 339 -0.51 -29.84 -7.82
N GLU A 340 -1.39 -28.98 -7.30
CA GLU A 340 -1.64 -28.84 -5.85
C GLU A 340 -2.32 -30.10 -5.29
N ASN A 341 -3.25 -30.72 -6.01
CA ASN A 341 -3.83 -32.01 -5.63
C ASN A 341 -2.79 -33.11 -5.52
N LYS A 342 -1.87 -33.21 -6.49
CA LYS A 342 -0.81 -34.22 -6.43
C LYS A 342 0.08 -34.03 -5.19
N LYS A 343 0.51 -32.80 -4.92
CA LYS A 343 1.31 -32.46 -3.73
C LYS A 343 0.55 -32.78 -2.44
N PHE A 344 -0.73 -32.39 -2.38
CA PHE A 344 -1.59 -32.66 -1.24
C PHE A 344 -1.67 -34.16 -0.94
N GLU A 345 -1.94 -35.00 -1.94
CA GLU A 345 -2.06 -36.45 -1.73
C GLU A 345 -0.77 -37.09 -1.21
N GLU A 346 0.38 -36.66 -1.74
CA GLU A 346 1.69 -37.12 -1.30
C GLU A 346 1.95 -36.79 0.18
N GLU A 347 1.64 -35.57 0.61
CA GLU A 347 1.81 -35.15 2.00
C GLU A 347 0.72 -35.72 2.93
N PHE A 348 -0.51 -35.82 2.46
CA PHE A 348 -1.63 -36.35 3.21
C PHE A 348 -1.43 -37.83 3.55
N LYS A 349 -0.84 -38.61 2.64
CA LYS A 349 -0.48 -40.00 2.91
C LYS A 349 0.52 -40.10 4.07
N LYS A 350 1.60 -39.30 4.03
CA LYS A 350 2.61 -39.25 5.10
C LYS A 350 1.99 -38.84 6.43
N TRP A 351 1.15 -37.81 6.41
CA TRP A 351 0.45 -37.33 7.59
C TRP A 351 -0.45 -38.43 8.20
N LYS A 352 -1.22 -39.16 7.38
CA LYS A 352 -2.04 -40.28 7.87
C LYS A 352 -1.22 -41.41 8.51
N GLU A 353 -0.09 -41.76 7.91
CA GLU A 353 0.82 -42.78 8.46
C GLU A 353 1.28 -42.36 9.88
N ILE A 354 1.73 -41.11 10.04
CA ILE A 354 2.14 -40.55 11.35
C ILE A 354 1.00 -40.58 12.37
N GLN A 355 -0.20 -40.15 12.00
CA GLN A 355 -1.36 -40.15 12.91
C GLN A 355 -1.74 -41.58 13.35
N SER A 356 -1.59 -42.57 12.46
CA SER A 356 -1.85 -43.97 12.79
C SER A 356 -0.81 -44.56 13.77
N GLU A 357 0.46 -44.19 13.65
CA GLU A 357 1.52 -44.60 14.56
C GLU A 357 1.37 -43.98 15.96
N ASN A 358 0.93 -42.73 16.03
CA ASN A 358 0.71 -42.01 17.29
C ASN A 358 -0.51 -42.50 18.06
N SER A 359 -1.53 -43.04 17.37
CA SER A 359 -2.73 -43.61 17.99
C SER A 359 -2.58 -45.09 18.41
N ALA A 360 -1.50 -45.75 17.99
CA ALA A 360 -1.17 -47.13 18.38
C ALA A 360 -0.22 -47.22 19.59
N LYS A 361 0.29 -46.09 20.08
CA LYS A 361 1.05 -45.95 21.34
C LYS A 361 0.16 -45.40 22.43
#